data_AF-A0A511BB33-F1
#
_entry.id   AF-A0A511BB33-F1
#
_cell.length_a   1.000
_cell.length_b   1.000
_cell.length_c   1.000
_cell.angle_alpha   90.00
_cell.angle_beta   90.00
_cell.angle_gamma   90.00
#
_symmetry.space_group_name_H-M   'P 1'
#
loop_
_entity.id
_entity.type
_entity.pdbx_description
1 polymer ?
#
loop_
_entity_poly.entity_id
_entity_poly.type
_entity_poly.pdbx_seq_one_letter_code
_entity_poly.pdbx_strand_id
1 'polypeptide(L)'
;MALKTFPIERQRKLEEKLVRRLVEGTAAWLTFKQATSARTLYSEHFLYPPLFEIGFGRGWKAVAQVPVTKATPTAGAPKTLDFVFFKNSKSSTAAVMIEVKFLRGTNTSQELAALYYDFKKLRDVSIKKIDNATLNTLECAPGKWQIIVAQRDVYEKILKSNSVRREDVASMLRRAREGTLTSAYKSVIETKLKKEFHWHVFAIGEDDWPK
;
A
#
# COMPACT_ATOMS: atom_id res chain seq x y z
N MET A 1 17.28 -31.10 3.28
CA MET A 1 16.74 -30.46 4.50
C MET A 1 15.31 -30.03 4.16
N ALA A 2 14.29 -30.72 4.66
CA ALA A 2 12.90 -30.45 4.27
C ALA A 2 12.42 -29.13 4.89
N LEU A 3 12.03 -28.17 4.05
CA LEU A 3 11.50 -26.88 4.49
C LEU A 3 10.09 -27.08 5.04
N LYS A 4 9.90 -26.71 6.31
CA LYS A 4 8.57 -26.69 6.94
C LYS A 4 7.75 -25.61 6.24
N THR A 5 6.75 -26.03 5.47
CA THR A 5 5.67 -25.16 5.03
C THR A 5 5.00 -24.59 6.27
N PHE A 6 5.17 -23.29 6.51
CA PHE A 6 4.53 -22.61 7.63
C PHE A 6 3.02 -22.50 7.37
N PRO A 7 2.16 -22.62 8.40
CA PRO A 7 0.73 -22.47 8.21
C PRO A 7 0.41 -21.10 7.60
N ILE A 8 -0.32 -21.11 6.47
CA ILE A 8 -0.71 -19.91 5.71
C ILE A 8 -1.40 -18.87 6.62
N GLU A 9 -2.17 -19.32 7.60
CA GLU A 9 -2.87 -18.45 8.56
C GLU A 9 -1.89 -17.62 9.42
N ARG A 10 -0.78 -18.23 9.85
CA ARG A 10 0.24 -17.51 10.65
C ARG A 10 0.96 -16.48 9.80
N GLN A 11 1.22 -16.81 8.54
CA GLN A 11 1.80 -15.88 7.58
C GLN A 11 0.87 -14.67 7.39
N ARG A 12 -0.41 -14.89 7.05
CA ARG A 12 -1.41 -13.82 6.88
C ARG A 12 -1.49 -12.91 8.11
N LYS A 13 -1.56 -13.47 9.32
CA LYS A 13 -1.57 -12.71 10.57
C LYS A 13 -0.34 -11.79 10.73
N LEU A 14 0.84 -12.21 10.27
CA LEU A 14 2.05 -11.38 10.30
C LEU A 14 1.97 -10.23 9.28
N GLU A 15 1.52 -10.53 8.07
CA GLU A 15 1.35 -9.56 6.99
C GLU A 15 0.33 -8.48 7.38
N GLU A 16 -0.85 -8.89 7.84
CA GLU A 16 -1.90 -8.02 8.35
C GLU A 16 -1.41 -7.12 9.50
N LYS A 17 -0.64 -7.69 10.43
CA LYS A 17 -0.05 -6.92 11.53
C LYS A 17 0.94 -5.88 11.03
N LEU A 18 1.76 -6.18 10.02
CA LEU A 18 2.65 -5.19 9.41
C LEU A 18 1.84 -4.09 8.74
N VAL A 19 0.91 -4.44 7.85
CA VAL A 19 0.15 -3.49 7.03
C VAL A 19 -0.65 -2.54 7.92
N ARG A 20 -1.32 -3.05 8.96
CA ARG A 20 -2.02 -2.21 9.94
C ARG A 20 -1.09 -1.17 10.57
N ARG A 21 0.14 -1.56 10.93
CA ARG A 21 1.12 -0.64 11.52
C ARG A 21 1.67 0.36 10.52
N LEU A 22 1.84 -0.01 9.26
CA LEU A 22 2.20 0.91 8.18
C LEU A 22 1.13 1.98 8.02
N VAL A 23 -0.15 1.60 8.00
CA VAL A 23 -1.28 2.53 7.87
C VAL A 23 -1.38 3.49 9.07
N GLU A 24 -1.40 2.95 10.29
CA GLU A 24 -1.48 3.74 11.53
C GLU A 24 -0.27 4.68 11.68
N GLY A 25 0.94 4.15 11.49
CA GLY A 25 2.17 4.93 11.66
C GLY A 25 2.32 6.01 10.59
N THR A 26 1.92 5.73 9.34
CA THR A 26 1.96 6.73 8.27
C THR A 26 0.99 7.87 8.54
N ALA A 27 -0.23 7.58 8.99
CA ALA A 27 -1.19 8.61 9.37
C ALA A 27 -0.67 9.49 10.52
N ALA A 28 -0.08 8.87 11.55
CA ALA A 28 0.51 9.59 12.68
C ALA A 28 1.69 10.47 12.26
N TRP A 29 2.58 9.94 11.43
CA TRP A 29 3.74 10.66 10.93
C TRP A 29 3.34 11.86 10.05
N LEU A 30 2.39 11.67 9.12
CA LEU A 30 1.89 12.77 8.28
C LEU A 30 1.27 13.89 9.12
N THR A 31 0.48 13.51 10.13
CA THR A 31 -0.12 14.46 11.07
C THR A 31 0.96 15.23 11.83
N PHE A 32 1.98 14.54 12.35
CA PHE A 32 3.10 15.17 13.05
C PHE A 32 3.90 16.12 12.14
N LYS A 33 4.25 15.68 10.92
CA LYS A 33 4.98 16.50 9.95
C LYS A 33 4.19 17.75 9.56
N GLN A 34 2.88 17.63 9.43
CA GLN A 34 2.02 18.78 9.12
C GLN A 34 1.91 19.74 10.31
N ALA A 35 1.72 19.22 11.53
CA ALA A 35 1.62 20.02 12.75
C ALA A 35 2.90 20.83 13.03
N THR A 36 4.07 20.24 12.73
CA THR A 36 5.37 20.90 12.89
C THR A 36 5.68 21.94 11.80
N SER A 37 4.73 22.24 10.90
CA SER A 37 4.88 23.22 9.81
C SER A 37 6.10 22.99 8.90
N ALA A 38 6.64 21.77 8.87
CA ALA A 38 7.59 21.34 7.87
C ALA A 38 6.87 21.27 6.52
N ARG A 39 6.75 22.43 5.85
CA ARG A 39 6.07 22.61 4.56
C ARG A 39 6.76 21.75 3.51
N THR A 40 6.38 20.48 3.45
CA THR A 40 6.84 19.60 2.41
C THR A 40 5.75 19.53 1.37
N LEU A 41 6.11 19.71 0.10
CA LEU A 41 5.27 19.28 -1.00
C LEU A 41 5.12 17.76 -0.86
N TYR A 42 3.98 17.31 -0.34
CA TYR A 42 3.69 15.90 -0.19
C TYR A 42 3.70 15.23 -1.56
N SER A 43 4.48 14.16 -1.68
CA SER A 43 4.58 13.32 -2.86
C SER A 43 4.67 11.86 -2.44
N GLU A 44 4.45 10.92 -3.36
CA GLU A 44 4.54 9.48 -3.08
C GLU A 44 5.88 9.12 -2.46
N HIS A 45 6.98 9.67 -2.98
CA HIS A 45 8.32 9.43 -2.45
C HIS A 45 8.53 9.92 -1.00
N PHE A 46 7.78 10.94 -0.57
CA PHE A 46 7.86 11.44 0.80
C PHE A 46 7.28 10.44 1.83
N LEU A 47 6.47 9.48 1.37
CA LEU A 47 5.92 8.42 2.20
C LEU A 47 6.91 7.27 2.42
N TYR A 48 8.00 7.21 1.66
CA TYR A 48 8.91 6.06 1.70
C TYR A 48 9.70 5.97 3.02
N PRO A 49 10.31 7.06 3.53
CA PRO A 49 11.01 7.01 4.81
C PRO A 49 10.16 6.48 5.98
N PRO A 50 8.95 7.02 6.26
CA PRO A 50 8.16 6.51 7.38
C PRO A 50 7.74 5.04 7.18
N LEU A 51 7.37 4.62 5.97
CA LEU A 51 7.02 3.22 5.69
C LEU A 51 8.21 2.28 5.96
N PHE A 52 9.40 2.66 5.51
CA PHE A 52 10.63 1.90 5.75
C PHE A 52 10.93 1.79 7.25
N GLU A 53 10.93 2.91 7.98
CA GLU A 53 11.22 2.96 9.42
C GLU A 53 10.22 2.14 10.24
N ILE A 54 8.93 2.21 9.92
CA ILE A 54 7.88 1.44 10.61
C ILE A 54 8.11 -0.07 10.46
N GLY A 55 8.41 -0.52 9.24
CA GLY A 55 8.68 -1.93 8.96
C GLY A 55 9.97 -2.41 9.62
N PHE A 56 11.07 -1.65 9.42
CA PHE A 56 12.38 -1.98 9.97
C PHE A 56 12.36 -2.08 11.51
N GLY A 57 11.76 -1.10 12.19
CA GLY A 57 11.61 -1.10 13.65
C GLY A 57 10.78 -2.28 14.20
N ARG A 58 10.12 -3.06 13.33
CA ARG A 58 9.34 -4.26 13.69
C ARG A 58 10.01 -5.55 13.25
N GLY A 59 11.29 -5.48 12.84
CA GLY A 59 12.09 -6.63 12.42
C GLY A 59 11.70 -7.17 11.04
N TRP A 60 11.10 -6.34 10.19
CA TRP A 60 10.95 -6.65 8.77
C TRP A 60 12.13 -6.06 8.00
N LYS A 61 12.64 -6.83 7.04
CA LYS A 61 13.52 -6.29 6.01
C LYS A 61 12.66 -5.68 4.91
N ALA A 62 13.12 -4.62 4.27
CA ALA A 62 12.42 -3.96 3.19
C ALA A 62 13.38 -3.74 2.02
N VAL A 63 12.91 -4.05 0.82
CA VAL A 63 13.55 -3.63 -0.43
C VAL A 63 12.61 -2.64 -1.09
N ALA A 64 13.10 -1.44 -1.38
CA ALA A 64 12.32 -0.40 -2.06
C ALA A 64 12.61 -0.42 -3.57
N GLN A 65 11.65 0.06 -4.37
CA GLN A 65 11.79 0.25 -5.82
C GLN A 65 12.30 -1.01 -6.55
N VAL A 66 11.72 -2.15 -6.24
CA VAL A 66 12.24 -3.44 -6.68
C VAL A 66 11.88 -3.69 -8.15
N PRO A 67 12.84 -3.93 -9.05
CA PRO A 67 12.54 -4.16 -10.46
C PRO A 67 11.74 -5.45 -10.67
N VAL A 68 10.80 -5.42 -11.63
CA VAL A 68 10.04 -6.60 -12.06
C VAL A 68 10.55 -7.05 -13.42
N THR A 69 11.30 -8.16 -13.47
CA THR A 69 12.11 -8.57 -14.63
C THR A 69 11.34 -9.29 -15.74
N LYS A 70 10.16 -9.83 -15.44
CA LYS A 70 9.43 -10.74 -16.36
C LYS A 70 8.01 -10.28 -16.68
N ALA A 71 7.74 -8.98 -16.62
CA ALA A 71 6.55 -8.48 -17.28
C ALA A 71 6.89 -8.33 -18.77
N THR A 72 6.19 -9.06 -19.64
CA THR A 72 6.18 -8.77 -21.08
C THR A 72 6.03 -7.26 -21.24
N PRO A 73 6.83 -6.56 -22.06
CA PRO A 73 6.80 -5.11 -22.16
C PRO A 73 5.51 -4.67 -22.87
N THR A 74 4.39 -4.76 -22.18
CA THR A 74 3.15 -4.09 -22.54
C THR A 74 3.24 -2.65 -22.03
N ALA A 75 2.65 -1.71 -22.76
CA ALA A 75 2.51 -0.34 -22.26
C ALA A 75 1.79 -0.38 -20.90
N GLY A 76 2.46 0.09 -19.83
CA GLY A 76 1.95 0.03 -18.46
C GLY A 76 2.44 -1.17 -17.62
N ALA A 77 3.28 -2.05 -18.17
CA ALA A 77 3.88 -3.14 -17.41
C ALA A 77 4.73 -2.62 -16.22
N PRO A 78 4.68 -3.28 -15.04
CA PRO A 78 5.43 -2.88 -13.86
C PRO A 78 6.93 -2.81 -14.17
N LYS A 79 7.52 -1.62 -14.06
CA LYS A 79 8.98 -1.46 -14.06
C LYS A 79 9.56 -1.73 -12.69
N THR A 80 8.87 -1.22 -11.65
CA THR A 80 9.26 -1.35 -10.26
C THR A 80 8.03 -1.59 -9.38
N LEU A 81 8.25 -2.22 -8.23
CA LEU A 81 7.34 -2.31 -7.09
C LEU A 81 7.86 -1.41 -5.98
N ASP A 82 6.99 -0.61 -5.35
CA ASP A 82 7.43 0.38 -4.36
C ASP A 82 8.15 -0.25 -3.17
N PHE A 83 7.57 -1.30 -2.57
CA PHE A 83 8.21 -2.04 -1.49
C PHE A 83 7.92 -3.54 -1.53
N VAL A 84 8.93 -4.31 -1.17
CA VAL A 84 8.77 -5.68 -0.68
C VAL A 84 9.28 -5.75 0.75
N PHE A 85 8.36 -5.92 1.70
CA PHE A 85 8.70 -6.25 3.06
C PHE A 85 8.77 -7.76 3.21
N PHE A 86 9.78 -8.26 3.92
CA PHE A 86 9.88 -9.68 4.19
C PHE A 86 10.47 -9.96 5.56
N LYS A 87 10.05 -11.09 6.11
CA LYS A 87 10.61 -11.69 7.31
C LYS A 87 10.94 -13.14 6.98
N ASN A 88 12.19 -13.52 7.19
CA ASN A 88 12.64 -14.89 7.04
C ASN A 88 13.37 -15.28 8.32
N SER A 89 12.71 -16.06 9.18
CA SER A 89 13.28 -16.61 10.40
C SER A 89 12.99 -18.10 10.50
N LYS A 90 13.75 -18.80 11.36
CA LYS A 90 13.55 -20.23 11.66
C LYS A 90 12.10 -20.57 12.07
N SER A 91 11.35 -19.59 12.58
CA SER A 91 10.00 -19.76 13.14
C SER A 91 8.89 -19.12 12.32
N SER A 92 9.20 -18.33 11.29
CA SER A 92 8.21 -17.66 10.43
C SER A 92 8.84 -17.11 9.16
N THR A 93 8.20 -17.37 8.02
CA THR A 93 8.49 -16.72 6.74
C THR A 93 7.23 -16.00 6.26
N ALA A 94 7.36 -14.73 5.90
CA ALA A 94 6.27 -13.91 5.37
C ALA A 94 6.80 -12.81 4.45
N ALA A 95 6.00 -12.39 3.48
CA ALA A 95 6.35 -11.32 2.56
C ALA A 95 5.11 -10.47 2.23
N VAL A 96 5.30 -9.17 2.07
CA VAL A 96 4.27 -8.22 1.68
C VAL A 96 4.78 -7.37 0.53
N MET A 97 4.03 -7.35 -0.57
CA MET A 97 4.24 -6.45 -1.70
C MET A 97 3.34 -5.24 -1.54
N ILE A 98 3.92 -4.05 -1.62
CA ILE A 98 3.21 -2.80 -1.41
C ILE A 98 3.45 -1.86 -2.57
N GLU A 99 2.35 -1.33 -3.10
CA GLU A 99 2.33 -0.11 -3.92
C GLU A 99 1.80 1.05 -3.09
N VAL A 100 2.38 2.24 -3.24
CA VAL A 100 1.99 3.42 -2.48
C VAL A 100 1.42 4.48 -3.42
N LYS A 101 0.18 4.90 -3.18
CA LYS A 101 -0.46 5.98 -3.92
C LYS A 101 -0.70 7.20 -3.05
N PHE A 102 -0.29 8.36 -3.54
CA PHE A 102 -0.61 9.66 -2.94
C PHE A 102 -1.58 10.41 -3.85
N LEU A 103 -2.79 10.64 -3.36
CA LEU A 103 -3.83 11.33 -4.11
C LEU A 103 -3.74 12.83 -3.87
N ARG A 104 -3.76 13.61 -4.95
CA ARG A 104 -3.66 15.08 -4.93
C ARG A 104 -5.00 15.74 -5.24
N GLY A 105 -5.92 15.04 -5.89
CA GLY A 105 -7.24 15.55 -6.25
C GLY A 105 -7.20 16.59 -7.36
N THR A 106 -6.10 16.75 -8.09
CA THR A 106 -5.99 17.68 -9.22
C THR A 106 -6.73 17.16 -10.44
N ASN A 107 -6.58 15.86 -10.75
CA ASN A 107 -7.30 15.17 -11.83
C ASN A 107 -7.83 13.82 -11.33
N THR A 108 -9.02 13.86 -10.71
CA THR A 108 -9.63 12.70 -10.04
C THR A 108 -9.83 11.51 -10.97
N SER A 109 -10.24 11.74 -12.22
CA SER A 109 -10.42 10.68 -13.22
C SER A 109 -9.11 9.97 -13.56
N GLN A 110 -8.01 10.72 -13.69
CA GLN A 110 -6.69 10.16 -13.94
C GLN A 110 -6.14 9.42 -12.72
N GLU A 111 -6.38 9.92 -11.50
CA GLU A 111 -5.98 9.25 -10.26
C GLU A 111 -6.71 7.93 -10.05
N LEU A 112 -8.03 7.88 -10.31
CA LEU A 112 -8.81 6.64 -10.28
C LEU A 112 -8.31 5.63 -11.33
N ALA A 113 -7.97 6.11 -12.54
CA ALA A 113 -7.38 5.27 -13.57
C ALA A 113 -6.01 4.72 -13.14
N ALA A 114 -5.15 5.55 -12.54
CA ALA A 114 -3.85 5.13 -12.03
C ALA A 114 -3.98 4.04 -10.96
N LEU A 115 -4.87 4.23 -9.98
CA LEU A 115 -5.18 3.20 -8.98
C LEU A 115 -5.62 1.87 -9.62
N TYR A 116 -6.54 1.94 -10.59
CA TYR A 116 -6.97 0.75 -11.33
C TYR A 116 -5.81 0.01 -12.00
N TYR A 117 -4.93 0.74 -12.67
CA TYR A 117 -3.75 0.15 -13.32
C TYR A 117 -2.78 -0.43 -12.30
N ASP A 118 -2.58 0.22 -11.15
CA ASP A 118 -1.73 -0.30 -10.07
C ASP A 118 -2.29 -1.60 -9.48
N PHE A 119 -3.62 -1.71 -9.29
CA PHE A 119 -4.25 -2.97 -8.87
C PHE A 119 -4.01 -4.10 -9.87
N LYS A 120 -4.24 -3.84 -11.16
CA LYS A 120 -3.98 -4.83 -12.22
C LYS A 120 -2.50 -5.22 -12.28
N LYS A 121 -1.62 -4.23 -12.26
CA LYS A 121 -0.16 -4.38 -12.22
C LYS A 121 0.24 -5.32 -11.09
N LEU A 122 -0.22 -5.07 -9.86
CA LEU A 122 0.19 -5.82 -8.69
C LEU A 122 -0.37 -7.25 -8.67
N ARG A 123 -1.55 -7.50 -9.27
CA ARG A 123 -2.09 -8.88 -9.42
C ARG A 123 -1.16 -9.80 -10.19
N ASP A 124 -0.48 -9.30 -11.21
CA ASP A 124 0.35 -10.13 -12.10
C ASP A 124 1.78 -10.34 -11.60
N VAL A 125 2.18 -9.61 -10.55
CA VAL A 125 3.50 -9.71 -9.92
C VAL A 125 3.55 -10.90 -8.96
N SER A 126 4.64 -11.65 -8.99
CA SER A 126 4.97 -12.68 -8.01
C SER A 126 6.42 -12.52 -7.57
N ILE A 127 6.79 -13.03 -6.39
CA ILE A 127 8.17 -12.94 -5.86
C ILE A 127 9.18 -13.46 -6.90
N LYS A 128 8.86 -14.56 -7.57
CA LYS A 128 9.72 -15.18 -8.60
C LYS A 128 9.98 -14.30 -9.83
N LYS A 129 9.17 -13.25 -10.04
CA LYS A 129 9.33 -12.28 -11.13
C LYS A 129 10.08 -11.02 -10.70
N ILE A 130 10.56 -10.97 -9.47
CA ILE A 130 11.29 -9.83 -8.92
C ILE A 130 12.78 -10.05 -9.10
N ASP A 131 13.48 -8.99 -9.51
CA ASP A 131 14.93 -9.01 -9.65
C ASP A 131 15.63 -8.77 -8.31
N ASN A 132 15.56 -9.76 -7.43
CA ASN A 132 16.27 -9.70 -6.16
C ASN A 132 16.59 -11.10 -5.66
N ALA A 133 17.89 -11.43 -5.61
CA ALA A 133 18.36 -12.74 -5.18
C ALA A 133 17.86 -13.13 -3.77
N THR A 134 17.77 -12.18 -2.83
CA THR A 134 17.28 -12.46 -1.49
C THR A 134 15.79 -12.80 -1.50
N LEU A 135 14.98 -11.99 -2.20
CA LEU A 135 13.55 -12.23 -2.28
C LEU A 135 13.23 -13.53 -3.02
N ASN A 136 14.01 -13.89 -4.05
CA ASN A 136 13.83 -15.12 -4.81
C ASN A 136 14.06 -16.41 -3.99
N THR A 137 14.67 -16.31 -2.80
CA THR A 137 14.80 -17.44 -1.87
C THR A 137 13.60 -17.61 -0.93
N LEU A 138 12.62 -16.69 -0.96
CA LEU A 138 11.46 -16.76 -0.10
C LEU A 138 10.47 -17.81 -0.59
N GLU A 139 10.25 -18.82 0.24
CA GLU A 139 9.25 -19.87 0.02
C GLU A 139 7.90 -19.51 0.66
N CYS A 140 7.33 -18.37 0.27
CA CYS A 140 6.02 -17.94 0.72
C CYS A 140 5.28 -17.17 -0.38
N ALA A 141 3.95 -17.26 -0.40
CA ALA A 141 3.12 -16.43 -1.29
C ALA A 141 2.96 -15.04 -0.68
N PRO A 142 3.43 -13.95 -1.30
CA PRO A 142 3.35 -12.63 -0.71
C PRO A 142 1.90 -12.15 -0.58
N GLY A 143 1.55 -11.55 0.56
CA GLY A 143 0.37 -10.69 0.62
C GLY A 143 0.59 -9.45 -0.26
N LYS A 144 -0.43 -9.02 -1.00
CA LYS A 144 -0.33 -7.85 -1.89
C LYS A 144 -1.30 -6.77 -1.48
N TRP A 145 -0.78 -5.55 -1.37
CA TRP A 145 -1.49 -4.43 -0.78
C TRP A 145 -1.20 -3.15 -1.56
N GLN A 146 -2.21 -2.30 -1.68
CA GLN A 146 -2.01 -0.92 -2.07
C GLN A 146 -2.28 -0.01 -0.87
N ILE A 147 -1.30 0.81 -0.51
CA ILE A 147 -1.45 1.87 0.50
C ILE A 147 -1.85 3.15 -0.21
N ILE A 148 -2.98 3.73 0.17
CA ILE A 148 -3.54 4.93 -0.43
C ILE A 148 -3.58 6.03 0.63
N VAL A 149 -2.97 7.17 0.30
CA VAL A 149 -2.85 8.33 1.18
C VAL A 149 -3.49 9.53 0.52
N ALA A 150 -4.36 10.22 1.26
CA ALA A 150 -4.99 11.46 0.82
C ALA A 150 -5.32 12.37 2.01
N GLN A 151 -5.40 13.68 1.78
CA GLN A 151 -6.12 14.57 2.69
C GLN A 151 -7.63 14.33 2.57
N ARG A 152 -8.39 14.60 3.63
CA ARG A 152 -9.83 14.33 3.69
C ARG A 152 -10.60 15.01 2.56
N ASP A 153 -10.36 16.29 2.32
CA ASP A 153 -10.99 17.07 1.25
C ASP A 153 -10.68 16.51 -0.15
N VAL A 154 -9.43 16.13 -0.39
CA VAL A 154 -8.98 15.43 -1.61
C VAL A 154 -9.72 14.10 -1.76
N TYR A 155 -9.82 13.33 -0.68
CA TYR A 155 -10.50 12.04 -0.69
C TYR A 155 -11.99 12.21 -1.01
N GLU A 156 -12.70 13.14 -0.34
CA GLU A 156 -14.10 13.44 -0.63
C GLU A 156 -14.30 13.89 -2.09
N LYS A 157 -13.38 14.68 -2.63
CA LYS A 157 -13.41 15.11 -4.04
C LYS A 157 -13.32 13.91 -4.98
N ILE A 158 -12.45 12.94 -4.68
CA ILE A 158 -12.28 11.71 -5.48
C ILE A 158 -13.53 10.84 -5.40
N LEU A 159 -14.12 10.67 -4.22
CA LEU A 159 -15.34 9.87 -4.04
C LEU A 159 -16.56 10.45 -4.77
N LYS A 160 -16.62 11.78 -4.93
CA LYS A 160 -17.70 12.49 -5.66
C LYS A 160 -17.47 12.55 -7.18
N SER A 161 -16.33 12.07 -7.66
CA SER A 161 -15.99 12.12 -9.08
C SER A 161 -16.90 11.17 -9.89
N ASN A 162 -17.75 11.73 -10.76
CA ASN A 162 -18.64 10.97 -11.66
C ASN A 162 -17.91 10.33 -12.86
N SER A 163 -16.73 9.75 -12.64
CA SER A 163 -16.03 9.03 -13.71
C SER A 163 -16.73 7.69 -13.94
N VAL A 164 -17.68 7.67 -14.88
CA VAL A 164 -18.39 6.46 -15.34
C VAL A 164 -17.41 5.32 -15.69
N ARG A 165 -16.20 5.66 -16.13
CA ARG A 165 -15.17 4.69 -16.55
C ARG A 165 -14.47 3.98 -15.38
N ARG A 166 -14.58 4.43 -14.13
CA ARG A 166 -13.89 3.85 -12.96
C ARG A 166 -14.72 3.93 -11.67
N GLU A 167 -16.04 3.76 -11.81
CA GLU A 167 -16.97 3.75 -10.68
C GLU A 167 -16.68 2.60 -9.69
N ASP A 168 -16.14 1.49 -10.18
CA ASP A 168 -15.68 0.35 -9.41
C ASP A 168 -14.59 0.72 -8.39
N VAL A 169 -13.57 1.46 -8.81
CA VAL A 169 -12.50 1.96 -7.92
C VAL A 169 -13.07 2.93 -6.89
N ALA A 170 -13.88 3.90 -7.32
CA ALA A 170 -14.49 4.86 -6.41
C ALA A 170 -15.43 4.17 -5.40
N SER A 171 -16.19 3.16 -5.83
CA SER A 171 -17.04 2.33 -4.98
C SER A 171 -16.21 1.55 -3.95
N MET A 172 -15.12 0.91 -4.38
CA MET A 172 -14.19 0.24 -3.47
C MET A 172 -13.60 1.21 -2.43
N LEU A 173 -13.21 2.43 -2.83
CA LEU A 173 -12.73 3.46 -1.90
C LEU A 173 -13.82 3.91 -0.90
N ARG A 174 -15.08 4.03 -1.33
CA ARG A 174 -16.23 4.28 -0.42
C ARG A 174 -16.36 3.17 0.62
N ARG A 175 -16.35 1.91 0.16
CA ARG A 175 -16.42 0.73 1.04
C ARG A 175 -15.23 0.63 2.00
N ALA A 176 -14.02 0.97 1.55
CA ALA A 176 -12.83 1.05 2.40
C ALA A 176 -12.99 2.09 3.51
N ARG A 177 -13.61 3.24 3.20
CA ARG A 177 -13.93 4.28 4.17
C ARG A 177 -14.97 3.83 5.19
N GLU A 178 -15.96 3.09 4.75
CA GLU A 178 -17.07 2.56 5.56
C GLU A 178 -16.68 1.32 6.38
N GLY A 179 -15.54 0.70 6.06
CA GLY A 179 -15.07 -0.52 6.74
C GLY A 179 -15.79 -1.78 6.29
N THR A 180 -16.32 -1.81 5.06
CA THR A 180 -17.11 -2.93 4.50
C THR A 180 -16.32 -3.81 3.53
N LEU A 181 -15.01 -3.58 3.43
CA LEU A 181 -14.06 -4.44 2.71
C LEU A 181 -13.54 -5.53 3.65
N THR A 182 -13.22 -6.71 3.11
CA THR A 182 -12.79 -7.87 3.90
C THR A 182 -11.31 -7.79 4.31
N SER A 183 -10.50 -7.19 3.44
CA SER A 183 -9.05 -7.06 3.53
C SER A 183 -8.67 -5.59 3.36
N ALA A 184 -9.12 -4.74 4.28
CA ALA A 184 -8.75 -3.33 4.30
C ALA A 184 -8.46 -2.82 5.71
N TYR A 185 -7.50 -1.91 5.80
CA TYR A 185 -7.19 -1.16 7.02
C TYR A 185 -7.29 0.33 6.75
N LYS A 186 -7.84 1.06 7.71
CA LYS A 186 -8.02 2.50 7.65
C LYS A 186 -7.45 3.12 8.92
N SER A 187 -6.68 4.18 8.76
CA SER A 187 -6.34 5.09 9.86
C SER A 187 -6.68 6.51 9.43
N VAL A 188 -7.42 7.19 10.30
CA VAL A 188 -7.74 8.60 10.16
C VAL A 188 -7.31 9.28 11.43
N ILE A 189 -6.52 10.34 11.29
CA ILE A 189 -6.14 11.19 12.41
C ILE A 189 -6.61 12.60 12.07
N GLU A 190 -7.41 13.14 12.99
CA GLU A 190 -8.00 14.46 12.90
C GLU A 190 -7.36 15.35 13.96
N THR A 191 -7.05 16.59 13.61
CA THR A 191 -6.49 17.58 14.53
C THR A 191 -7.49 18.70 14.75
N LYS A 192 -7.62 19.19 16.00
CA LYS A 192 -8.51 20.32 16.35
C LYS A 192 -7.96 21.69 15.92
N LEU A 193 -6.98 21.74 15.03
CA LEU A 193 -6.35 22.98 14.59
C LEU A 193 -7.27 23.71 13.59
N LYS A 194 -7.23 25.06 13.58
CA LYS A 194 -8.07 25.94 12.72
C LYS A 194 -8.06 25.60 11.22
N LYS A 195 -7.03 24.90 10.76
CA LYS A 195 -6.97 24.26 9.44
C LYS A 195 -7.13 22.78 9.71
N GLU A 196 -8.34 22.26 9.61
CA GLU A 196 -8.67 20.86 9.88
C GLU A 196 -7.79 19.94 9.03
N PHE A 197 -6.70 19.43 9.61
CA PHE A 197 -5.78 18.51 8.91
C PHE A 197 -6.14 17.08 9.22
N HIS A 198 -6.79 16.44 8.25
CA HIS A 198 -7.39 15.13 8.38
C HIS A 198 -6.78 14.24 7.31
N TRP A 199 -5.89 13.33 7.71
CA TRP A 199 -5.28 12.38 6.80
C TRP A 199 -6.11 11.11 6.73
N HIS A 200 -6.34 10.65 5.52
CA HIS A 200 -6.92 9.35 5.24
C HIS A 200 -5.82 8.44 4.70
N VAL A 201 -5.46 7.42 5.48
CA VAL A 201 -4.53 6.38 5.05
C VAL A 201 -5.28 5.06 5.03
N PHE A 202 -5.26 4.40 3.88
CA PHE A 202 -5.85 3.09 3.66
C PHE A 202 -4.79 2.09 3.23
N ALA A 203 -4.99 0.84 3.57
CA ALA A 203 -4.39 -0.28 2.84
C ALA A 203 -5.51 -1.19 2.37
N ILE A 204 -5.48 -1.58 1.10
CA ILE A 204 -6.47 -2.48 0.49
C ILE A 204 -5.74 -3.69 -0.09
N GLY A 205 -6.10 -4.88 0.37
CA GLY A 205 -5.55 -6.16 -0.05
C GLY A 205 -6.17 -6.67 -1.35
N GLU A 206 -5.47 -7.60 -2.01
CA GLU A 206 -5.84 -8.09 -3.35
C GLU A 206 -7.26 -8.65 -3.50
N ASP A 207 -7.81 -9.21 -2.41
CA ASP A 207 -9.15 -9.81 -2.37
C ASP A 207 -10.28 -8.80 -2.64
N ASP A 208 -10.05 -7.51 -2.36
CA ASP A 208 -11.05 -6.45 -2.52
C ASP A 208 -10.86 -5.59 -3.77
N TRP A 209 -9.82 -5.85 -4.58
CA TRP A 209 -9.56 -5.01 -5.75
C TRP A 209 -10.62 -5.22 -6.85
N PRO A 210 -10.89 -4.21 -7.68
CA PRO A 210 -11.81 -4.33 -8.81
C PRO A 210 -11.35 -5.44 -9.78
N LYS A 211 -12.30 -6.19 -10.36
CA LYS A 211 -12.00 -7.31 -11.26
C LYS A 211 -11.49 -6.84 -12.62
#